data_AF-A0A3P8KAT7-F1
#
_entry.id   AF-A0A3P8KAT7-F1
#
_cell.length_a   1.000
_cell.length_b   1.000
_cell.length_c   1.000
_cell.angle_alpha   90.00
_cell.angle_beta   90.00
_cell.angle_gamma   90.00
#
_symmetry.space_group_name_H-M   'P 1'
#
loop_
_entity.id
_entity.type
_entity.pdbx_description
1 polymer ?
#
loop_
_entity_poly.entity_id
_entity_poly.type
_entity_poly.pdbx_seq_one_letter_code
_entity_poly.pdbx_strand_id
1 'polypeptide(L)'
;MFVKVIRVRNKEYVNIVKSYWDKESKSCKHKVVQNLGLLSKLEENDPNFLENLRNEFKKYSKDKEEKEVLLGRMLGTFKDVLSDDNVDGEYDIRDENKIHNKYQNELEVLNYGNLILNNVYRKLDLDKYFEKSKSMKRIKYDLNNIVQNLVAMRFLKPCSKSKTFNIFNEYTIKNDDTLKSIYRSLEILCDERLDIIEHINKKLAELFDRNLKETFYDVTTVYFESIEKNDLLDYGFSKDAKINNVQVVLGMMIDAYGIPIAYKLFAGNTCDFKTFIPFIKEVKEKLGIENITVIADRGLNSGPNLLELKKDGFEFIMSHKIKGNKNLPSLTNQKWKWTLHILKYMKFFSFFLILCYNML
;
A
#
# COMPACT_ATOMS: atom_id res chain seq x y z
N MET A 1 -4.37 -22.62 27.26
CA MET A 1 -4.76 -22.19 28.62
C MET A 1 -5.34 -23.40 29.32
N PHE A 2 -5.26 -23.50 30.64
CA PHE A 2 -5.85 -24.64 31.37
C PHE A 2 -6.24 -24.25 32.80
N VAL A 3 -7.04 -25.10 33.42
CA VAL A 3 -7.50 -24.95 34.81
C VAL A 3 -6.43 -25.45 35.77
N LYS A 4 -5.97 -24.59 36.69
CA LYS A 4 -5.01 -24.92 37.75
C LYS A 4 -5.64 -24.74 39.12
N VAL A 5 -5.61 -25.79 39.93
CA VAL A 5 -6.01 -25.73 41.35
C VAL A 5 -4.77 -25.44 42.19
N ILE A 6 -4.89 -24.49 43.12
CA ILE A 6 -3.82 -24.10 44.04
C ILE A 6 -4.33 -24.26 45.47
N ARG A 7 -3.54 -24.90 46.33
CA ARG A 7 -3.87 -25.09 47.75
C ARG A 7 -3.18 -24.03 48.60
N VAL A 8 -3.96 -23.29 49.39
CA VAL A 8 -3.47 -22.26 50.32
C VAL A 8 -4.17 -22.46 51.66
N ARG A 9 -3.40 -22.66 52.74
CA ARG A 9 -3.92 -22.80 54.13
C ARG A 9 -5.13 -23.76 54.22
N ASN A 10 -5.00 -24.96 53.66
CA ASN A 10 -6.06 -26.00 53.59
C ASN A 10 -7.33 -25.66 52.78
N LYS A 11 -7.28 -24.61 51.96
CA LYS A 11 -8.35 -24.26 51.02
C LYS A 11 -7.85 -24.40 49.58
N GLU A 12 -8.71 -24.91 48.71
CA GLU A 12 -8.39 -25.10 47.28
C GLU A 12 -9.03 -23.99 46.44
N TYR A 13 -8.22 -23.34 45.60
CA TYR A 13 -8.63 -22.24 44.76
C TYR A 13 -8.46 -22.60 43.29
N VAL A 14 -9.46 -22.30 42.47
CA VAL A 14 -9.45 -22.58 41.03
C VAL A 14 -9.01 -21.34 40.26
N ASN A 15 -7.99 -21.49 39.43
CA ASN A 15 -7.48 -20.43 38.55
C ASN A 15 -7.45 -20.91 37.09
N ILE A 16 -7.72 -20.00 36.16
CA ILE A 16 -7.42 -20.19 34.75
C ILE A 16 -6.03 -19.61 34.48
N VAL A 17 -5.13 -20.43 33.94
CA VAL A 17 -3.73 -20.03 33.71
C VAL A 17 -3.33 -20.18 32.24
N LYS A 18 -2.42 -19.30 31.79
CA LYS A 18 -1.77 -19.36 30.48
C LYS A 18 -0.29 -19.70 30.68
N SER A 19 0.17 -20.79 30.07
CA SER A 19 1.59 -21.11 29.98
C SER A 19 2.32 -20.14 29.05
N TYR A 20 3.53 -19.77 29.42
CA TYR A 20 4.46 -19.05 28.57
C TYR A 20 5.89 -19.52 28.86
N TRP A 21 6.74 -19.46 27.84
CA TRP A 21 8.15 -19.76 28.01
C TRP A 21 8.87 -18.52 28.53
N ASP A 22 9.47 -18.61 29.71
CA ASP A 22 10.30 -17.55 30.25
C ASP A 22 11.76 -17.75 29.76
N LYS A 23 12.23 -16.79 28.96
CA LYS A 23 13.55 -16.83 28.34
C LYS A 23 14.69 -16.69 29.34
N GLU A 24 14.48 -15.98 30.45
CA GLU A 24 15.52 -15.76 31.48
C GLU A 24 15.71 -17.01 32.34
N SER A 25 14.61 -17.58 32.83
CA SER A 25 14.64 -18.79 33.66
C SER A 25 14.69 -20.10 32.88
N LYS A 26 14.65 -20.04 31.54
CA LYS A 26 14.59 -21.20 30.62
C LYS A 26 13.57 -22.25 31.06
N SER A 27 12.40 -21.80 31.52
CA SER A 27 11.37 -22.68 32.08
C SER A 27 9.99 -22.23 31.64
N CYS A 28 9.06 -23.19 31.58
CA CYS A 28 7.65 -22.90 31.35
C CYS A 28 7.04 -22.34 32.63
N LYS A 29 6.60 -21.08 32.59
CA LYS A 29 5.90 -20.40 33.69
C LYS A 29 4.42 -20.23 33.37
N HIS A 30 3.60 -20.07 34.40
CA HIS A 30 2.15 -19.90 34.27
C HIS A 30 1.75 -18.50 34.75
N LYS A 31 1.02 -17.75 33.90
CA LYS A 31 0.40 -16.48 34.26
C LYS A 31 -1.08 -16.73 34.59
N VAL A 32 -1.55 -16.26 35.75
CA VAL A 32 -2.97 -16.30 36.10
C VAL A 32 -3.71 -15.32 35.21
N VAL A 33 -4.68 -15.83 34.45
CA VAL A 33 -5.55 -15.04 33.57
C VAL A 33 -6.80 -14.62 34.33
N GLN A 34 -7.36 -15.56 35.11
CA GLN A 34 -8.56 -15.33 35.91
C GLN A 34 -8.54 -16.20 37.17
N ASN A 35 -8.95 -15.65 38.29
CA ASN A 35 -9.17 -16.37 39.55
C ASN A 35 -10.68 -16.59 39.72
N LEU A 36 -11.10 -17.85 39.85
CA LEU A 36 -12.51 -18.23 39.96
C LEU A 36 -12.96 -18.38 41.42
N GLY A 37 -12.03 -18.38 42.37
CA GLY A 37 -12.33 -18.45 43.80
C GLY A 37 -12.20 -19.86 44.40
N LEU A 38 -12.87 -20.06 45.53
CA LEU A 38 -12.77 -21.26 46.37
C LEU A 38 -13.53 -22.43 45.74
N LEU A 39 -12.87 -23.57 45.55
CA LEU A 39 -13.44 -24.75 44.90
C LEU A 39 -14.72 -25.22 45.57
N SER A 40 -14.74 -25.30 46.91
CA SER A 40 -15.91 -25.77 47.66
C SER A 40 -17.17 -24.94 47.39
N LYS A 41 -17.04 -23.62 47.19
CA LYS A 41 -18.17 -22.74 46.86
C LYS A 41 -18.64 -22.89 45.42
N LEU A 42 -17.74 -23.26 44.52
CA LEU A 42 -18.06 -23.49 43.11
C LEU A 42 -18.78 -24.84 42.94
N GLU A 43 -18.40 -25.83 43.76
CA GLU A 43 -19.02 -27.17 43.77
C GLU A 43 -20.35 -27.22 44.54
N GLU A 44 -20.67 -26.23 45.37
CA GLU A 44 -21.96 -26.12 46.10
C GLU A 44 -23.17 -26.10 45.14
N ASN A 45 -23.04 -25.49 43.95
CA ASN A 45 -24.12 -25.38 42.96
C ASN A 45 -23.93 -26.30 41.74
N ASP A 46 -22.71 -26.78 41.50
CA ASP A 46 -22.39 -27.75 40.44
C ASP A 46 -21.33 -28.74 40.95
N PRO A 47 -21.73 -29.92 41.44
CA PRO A 47 -20.81 -30.92 41.98
C PRO A 47 -19.71 -31.39 41.00
N ASN A 48 -19.92 -31.20 39.69
CA ASN A 48 -18.97 -31.58 38.65
C ASN A 48 -18.25 -30.35 38.04
N PHE A 49 -18.33 -29.18 38.66
CA PHE A 49 -17.81 -27.91 38.14
C PHE A 49 -16.38 -28.02 37.62
N LEU A 50 -15.47 -28.61 38.43
CA LEU A 50 -14.06 -28.70 38.08
C LEU A 50 -13.82 -29.64 36.87
N GLU A 51 -14.57 -30.73 36.78
CA GLU A 51 -14.45 -31.70 35.71
C GLU A 51 -15.06 -31.16 34.40
N ASN A 52 -16.23 -30.54 34.49
CA ASN A 52 -16.89 -29.82 33.38
C ASN A 52 -15.96 -28.73 32.81
N LEU A 53 -15.38 -27.90 33.67
CA LEU A 53 -14.46 -26.83 33.27
C LEU A 53 -13.18 -27.39 32.64
N ARG A 54 -12.61 -28.48 33.19
CA ARG A 54 -11.44 -29.13 32.58
C ARG A 54 -11.76 -29.72 31.20
N ASN A 55 -12.94 -30.33 31.03
CA ASN A 55 -13.38 -30.89 29.77
C ASN A 55 -13.64 -29.81 28.73
N GLU A 56 -14.21 -28.68 29.13
CA GLU A 56 -14.37 -27.49 28.28
C GLU A 56 -13.03 -26.95 27.79
N PHE A 57 -12.04 -26.79 28.68
CA PHE A 57 -10.70 -26.33 28.30
C PHE A 57 -9.92 -27.35 27.44
N LYS A 58 -10.15 -28.65 27.64
CA LYS A 58 -9.62 -29.71 26.75
C LYS A 58 -10.24 -29.61 25.36
N LYS A 59 -11.56 -29.47 25.27
CA LYS A 59 -12.27 -29.27 24.00
C LYS A 59 -11.78 -28.02 23.28
N TYR A 60 -11.71 -26.88 23.99
CA TYR A 60 -11.18 -25.62 23.48
C TYR A 60 -9.74 -25.75 22.95
N SER A 61 -8.87 -26.49 23.66
CA SER A 61 -7.49 -26.69 23.21
C SER A 61 -7.41 -27.52 21.94
N LYS A 62 -8.23 -28.57 21.83
CA LYS A 62 -8.34 -29.41 20.64
C LYS A 62 -8.91 -28.62 19.45
N ASP A 63 -9.96 -27.83 19.66
CA ASP A 63 -10.55 -26.96 18.64
C ASP A 63 -9.54 -25.91 18.15
N LYS A 64 -8.72 -25.35 19.05
CA LYS A 64 -7.66 -24.39 18.70
C LYS A 64 -6.57 -25.04 17.83
N GLU A 65 -6.18 -26.27 18.17
CA GLU A 65 -5.19 -27.04 17.39
C GLU A 65 -5.73 -27.42 16.01
N GLU A 66 -6.98 -27.90 15.93
CA GLU A 66 -7.68 -28.18 14.65
C GLU A 66 -7.75 -26.90 13.77
N LYS A 67 -8.09 -25.73 14.35
CA LYS A 67 -8.12 -24.44 13.63
C LYS A 67 -6.72 -23.99 13.18
N GLU A 68 -5.69 -24.13 14.00
CA GLU A 68 -4.30 -23.76 13.63
C GLU A 68 -3.75 -24.66 12.50
N VAL A 69 -4.06 -25.96 12.52
CA VAL A 69 -3.72 -26.90 11.43
C VAL A 69 -4.43 -26.53 10.14
N LEU A 70 -5.73 -26.20 10.18
CA LEU A 70 -6.49 -25.77 9.00
C LEU A 70 -5.93 -24.47 8.41
N LEU A 71 -5.67 -23.46 9.25
CA LEU A 71 -5.02 -22.22 8.84
C LEU A 71 -3.65 -22.48 8.22
N GLY A 72 -2.85 -23.38 8.81
CA GLY A 72 -1.57 -23.80 8.26
C GLY A 72 -1.70 -24.45 6.89
N ARG A 73 -2.69 -25.33 6.69
CA ARG A 73 -2.98 -25.98 5.40
C ARG A 73 -3.43 -24.97 4.35
N MET A 74 -4.41 -24.12 4.65
CA MET A 74 -4.88 -23.08 3.73
C MET A 74 -3.75 -22.12 3.34
N LEU A 75 -2.93 -21.67 4.30
CA LEU A 75 -1.76 -20.84 4.02
C LEU A 75 -0.70 -21.58 3.18
N GLY A 76 -0.60 -22.91 3.31
CA GLY A 76 0.21 -23.78 2.46
C GLY A 76 -0.29 -23.77 1.02
N THR A 77 -1.57 -24.07 0.80
CA THR A 77 -2.22 -24.01 -0.53
C THR A 77 -2.04 -22.65 -1.20
N PHE A 78 -2.19 -21.57 -0.42
CA PHE A 78 -1.99 -20.21 -0.92
C PHE A 78 -0.53 -19.94 -1.31
N LYS A 79 0.44 -20.48 -0.58
CA LYS A 79 1.86 -20.35 -0.97
C LYS A 79 2.12 -21.07 -2.27
N ASP A 80 1.61 -22.29 -2.42
CA ASP A 80 1.79 -23.11 -3.62
C ASP A 80 1.18 -22.43 -4.86
N VAL A 81 -0.01 -21.84 -4.72
CA VAL A 81 -0.67 -21.03 -5.76
C VAL A 81 0.12 -19.75 -6.09
N LEU A 82 0.80 -19.15 -5.11
CA LEU A 82 1.57 -17.91 -5.29
C LEU A 82 2.99 -18.15 -5.85
N SER A 83 3.49 -19.39 -5.83
CA SER A 83 4.84 -19.75 -6.31
C SER A 83 4.92 -20.16 -7.78
N ASP A 84 3.79 -20.36 -8.48
CA ASP A 84 3.73 -20.62 -9.93
C ASP A 84 4.60 -21.81 -10.40
N ASP A 85 4.67 -22.88 -9.60
CA ASP A 85 5.20 -24.19 -10.00
C ASP A 85 4.02 -25.17 -10.09
N ASN A 86 3.81 -25.75 -11.29
CA ASN A 86 2.78 -26.73 -11.65
C ASN A 86 2.10 -27.46 -10.48
N VAL A 87 0.85 -27.06 -10.17
CA VAL A 87 0.01 -27.77 -9.22
C VAL A 87 -0.74 -28.90 -9.95
N ASP A 88 -0.04 -29.97 -10.27
CA ASP A 88 -0.63 -31.24 -10.77
C ASP A 88 -1.04 -32.18 -9.61
N GLY A 89 -1.14 -31.66 -8.38
CA GLY A 89 -1.58 -32.41 -7.22
C GLY A 89 -3.10 -32.46 -7.13
N GLU A 90 -3.68 -33.66 -7.24
CA GLU A 90 -5.09 -33.90 -6.91
C GLU A 90 -5.31 -33.56 -5.42
N TYR A 91 -5.91 -32.39 -5.18
CA TYR A 91 -6.08 -31.84 -3.83
C TYR A 91 -7.28 -32.50 -3.14
N ASP A 92 -7.07 -33.25 -2.06
CA ASP A 92 -8.15 -33.96 -1.36
C ASP A 92 -9.00 -33.02 -0.50
N ILE A 93 -10.10 -32.53 -1.08
CA ILE A 93 -11.06 -31.56 -0.50
C ILE A 93 -11.98 -32.22 0.56
N ARG A 94 -11.87 -33.53 0.82
CA ARG A 94 -12.85 -34.26 1.66
C ARG A 94 -12.73 -33.91 3.15
N ASP A 95 -11.52 -33.68 3.64
CA ASP A 95 -11.27 -33.30 5.03
C ASP A 95 -11.69 -31.85 5.32
N GLU A 96 -11.52 -30.94 4.35
CA GLU A 96 -11.91 -29.53 4.47
C GLU A 96 -13.43 -29.37 4.56
N ASN A 97 -14.20 -30.11 3.75
CA ASN A 97 -15.66 -30.06 3.81
C ASN A 97 -16.23 -30.57 5.15
N LYS A 98 -15.60 -31.58 5.75
CA LYS A 98 -16.02 -32.14 7.04
C LYS A 98 -15.77 -31.17 8.20
N ILE A 99 -14.65 -30.46 8.17
CA ILE A 99 -14.29 -29.44 9.16
C ILE A 99 -15.09 -28.15 8.92
N HIS A 100 -15.27 -27.73 7.67
CA HIS A 100 -16.10 -26.60 7.28
C HIS A 100 -17.52 -26.77 7.82
N ASN A 101 -18.16 -27.92 7.56
CA ASN A 101 -19.52 -28.20 8.06
C ASN A 101 -19.59 -28.27 9.59
N LYS A 102 -18.54 -28.75 10.27
CA LYS A 102 -18.49 -28.86 11.74
C LYS A 102 -18.39 -27.49 12.43
N TYR A 103 -17.69 -26.53 11.82
CA TYR A 103 -17.40 -25.23 12.43
C TYR A 103 -17.95 -24.05 11.63
N GLN A 104 -18.81 -24.27 10.64
CA GLN A 104 -19.28 -23.22 9.71
C GLN A 104 -19.83 -21.98 10.43
N ASN A 105 -20.50 -22.19 11.56
CA ASN A 105 -21.09 -21.12 12.37
C ASN A 105 -20.13 -20.55 13.45
N GLU A 106 -18.92 -21.12 13.59
CA GLU A 106 -17.87 -20.72 14.54
C GLU A 106 -16.57 -20.23 13.87
N LEU A 107 -16.52 -20.27 12.53
CA LEU A 107 -15.39 -19.83 11.74
C LEU A 107 -15.60 -18.38 11.33
N GLU A 108 -14.62 -17.55 11.68
CA GLU A 108 -14.56 -16.17 11.20
C GLU A 108 -14.20 -16.17 9.72
N VAL A 109 -15.03 -15.52 8.89
CA VAL A 109 -14.74 -15.32 7.46
C VAL A 109 -13.81 -14.13 7.33
N LEU A 110 -12.60 -14.37 6.86
CA LEU A 110 -11.58 -13.34 6.65
C LEU A 110 -11.28 -13.16 5.17
N ASN A 111 -11.10 -11.91 4.76
CA ASN A 111 -10.61 -11.57 3.43
C ASN A 111 -9.09 -11.77 3.36
N TYR A 112 -8.61 -12.54 2.38
CA TYR A 112 -7.20 -12.91 2.23
C TYR A 112 -6.47 -12.16 1.10
N GLY A 113 -7.14 -11.23 0.41
CA GLY A 113 -6.56 -10.51 -0.73
C GLY A 113 -5.27 -9.74 -0.42
N ASN A 114 -5.05 -9.38 0.85
CA ASN A 114 -3.82 -8.75 1.32
C ASN A 114 -2.59 -9.66 1.15
N LEU A 115 -2.75 -10.99 1.16
CA LEU A 115 -1.62 -11.92 1.01
C LEU A 115 -0.95 -11.82 -0.36
N ILE A 116 -1.73 -11.60 -1.42
CA ILE A 116 -1.23 -11.40 -2.78
C ILE A 116 -0.42 -10.10 -2.84
N LEU A 117 -0.97 -9.02 -2.29
CA LEU A 117 -0.33 -7.70 -2.26
C LEU A 117 0.95 -7.72 -1.41
N ASN A 118 0.97 -8.48 -0.31
CA ASN A 118 2.16 -8.69 0.51
C ASN A 118 3.28 -9.40 -0.26
N ASN A 119 2.96 -10.25 -1.24
CA ASN A 119 3.96 -10.84 -2.11
C ASN A 119 4.60 -9.77 -3.02
N VAL A 120 3.80 -8.94 -3.68
CA VAL A 120 4.30 -7.82 -4.50
C VAL A 120 5.14 -6.86 -3.67
N TYR A 121 4.67 -6.50 -2.47
CA TYR A 121 5.37 -5.64 -1.53
C TYR A 121 6.77 -6.17 -1.16
N ARG A 122 6.89 -7.48 -0.94
CA ARG A 122 8.19 -8.15 -0.67
C ARG A 122 9.07 -8.28 -1.91
N LYS A 123 8.49 -8.53 -3.10
CA LYS A 123 9.25 -8.50 -4.37
C LYS A 123 9.89 -7.14 -4.62
N LEU A 124 9.25 -6.06 -4.17
CA LEU A 124 9.78 -4.70 -4.21
C LEU A 124 10.72 -4.37 -3.01
N ASP A 125 11.08 -5.35 -2.18
CA ASP A 125 11.90 -5.17 -0.97
C ASP A 125 11.44 -4.02 -0.04
N LEU A 126 10.14 -3.69 -0.06
CA LEU A 126 9.60 -2.60 0.77
C LEU A 126 9.61 -2.96 2.24
N ASP A 127 9.47 -4.24 2.56
CA ASP A 127 9.62 -4.76 3.92
C ASP A 127 11.01 -4.44 4.49
N LYS A 128 12.06 -4.74 3.73
CA LYS A 128 13.44 -4.43 4.11
C LYS A 128 13.67 -2.92 4.20
N TYR A 129 13.11 -2.15 3.27
CA TYR A 129 13.20 -0.69 3.29
C TYR A 129 12.65 -0.11 4.61
N PHE A 130 11.42 -0.47 4.97
CA PHE A 130 10.76 0.10 6.15
C PHE A 130 11.32 -0.44 7.47
N GLU A 131 11.83 -1.68 7.52
CA GLU A 131 12.60 -2.15 8.70
C GLU A 131 13.90 -1.36 8.88
N LYS A 132 14.58 -1.02 7.79
CA LYS A 132 15.78 -0.17 7.83
C LYS A 132 15.44 1.25 8.29
N SER A 133 14.41 1.87 7.72
CA SER A 133 13.92 3.21 8.10
C SER A 133 13.58 3.26 9.59
N LYS A 134 12.78 2.30 10.08
CA LYS A 134 12.44 2.12 11.49
C LYS A 134 13.67 2.06 12.39
N SER A 135 14.67 1.28 12.01
CA SER A 135 15.92 1.13 12.77
C SER A 135 16.73 2.43 12.82
N MET A 136 16.91 3.09 11.67
CA MET A 136 17.69 4.33 11.56
C MET A 136 17.04 5.49 12.34
N LYS A 137 15.71 5.63 12.24
CA LYS A 137 14.94 6.69 12.91
C LYS A 137 14.50 6.32 14.33
N ARG A 138 14.86 5.13 14.83
CA ARG A 138 14.50 4.61 16.17
C ARG A 138 12.99 4.66 16.44
N ILE A 139 12.20 4.27 15.45
CA ILE A 139 10.74 4.29 15.51
C ILE A 139 10.26 3.17 16.45
N LYS A 140 9.35 3.52 17.38
CA LYS A 140 8.90 2.63 18.46
C LYS A 140 7.74 1.68 18.09
N TYR A 141 7.12 1.91 16.95
CA TYR A 141 5.98 1.15 16.44
C TYR A 141 6.38 0.38 15.18
N ASP A 142 5.52 -0.54 14.72
CA ASP A 142 5.88 -1.39 13.59
C ASP A 142 5.61 -0.71 12.24
N LEU A 143 6.52 0.19 11.84
CA LEU A 143 6.38 0.99 10.62
C LEU A 143 6.10 0.14 9.38
N ASN A 144 6.84 -0.95 9.20
CA ASN A 144 6.67 -1.82 8.04
C ASN A 144 5.26 -2.44 8.01
N ASN A 145 4.82 -3.03 9.12
CA ASN A 145 3.47 -3.61 9.22
C ASN A 145 2.38 -2.57 8.94
N ILE A 146 2.49 -1.37 9.53
CA ILE A 146 1.54 -0.27 9.26
C ILE A 146 1.51 0.07 7.78
N VAL A 147 2.67 0.31 7.15
CA VAL A 147 2.73 0.75 5.75
C VAL A 147 2.21 -0.36 4.82
N GLN A 148 2.64 -1.61 5.02
CA GLN A 148 2.15 -2.75 4.25
C GLN A 148 0.63 -2.86 4.32
N ASN A 149 0.05 -2.78 5.52
CA ASN A 149 -1.40 -2.87 5.72
C ASN A 149 -2.14 -1.68 5.08
N LEU A 150 -1.61 -0.46 5.19
CA LEU A 150 -2.18 0.71 4.53
C LEU A 150 -2.15 0.58 3.01
N VAL A 151 -1.05 0.09 2.44
CA VAL A 151 -0.93 -0.16 0.99
C VAL A 151 -1.94 -1.22 0.57
N ALA A 152 -1.99 -2.37 1.25
CA ALA A 152 -2.94 -3.43 0.93
C ALA A 152 -4.39 -2.92 0.94
N MET A 153 -4.77 -2.17 1.99
CA MET A 153 -6.12 -1.64 2.13
C MET A 153 -6.45 -0.54 1.13
N ARG A 154 -5.46 0.16 0.56
CA ARG A 154 -5.69 1.09 -0.56
C ARG A 154 -6.15 0.37 -1.83
N PHE A 155 -5.75 -0.87 -2.05
CA PHE A 155 -6.22 -1.67 -3.18
C PHE A 155 -7.55 -2.38 -2.86
N LEU A 156 -7.66 -2.97 -1.67
CA LEU A 156 -8.79 -3.85 -1.34
C LEU A 156 -10.07 -3.07 -0.98
N LYS A 157 -9.95 -2.03 -0.15
CA LYS A 157 -11.10 -1.26 0.36
C LYS A 157 -10.67 0.17 0.69
N PRO A 158 -10.46 1.03 -0.34
CA PRO A 158 -9.96 2.38 -0.12
C PRO A 158 -10.92 3.19 0.77
N CYS A 159 -10.44 3.63 1.93
CA CYS A 159 -11.19 4.49 2.84
C CYS A 159 -10.27 5.41 3.66
N SER A 160 -10.83 6.13 4.64
CA SER A 160 -10.03 6.94 5.57
C SER A 160 -9.15 6.04 6.45
N LYS A 161 -8.03 6.57 6.96
CA LYS A 161 -7.09 5.84 7.81
C LYS A 161 -7.76 5.31 9.08
N SER A 162 -8.63 6.12 9.68
CA SER A 162 -9.46 5.74 10.82
C SER A 162 -10.40 4.57 10.49
N LYS A 163 -11.10 4.63 9.34
CA LYS A 163 -11.97 3.53 8.93
C LYS A 163 -11.16 2.26 8.61
N THR A 164 -10.00 2.40 7.96
CA THR A 164 -9.07 1.28 7.69
C THR A 164 -8.64 0.59 8.99
N PHE A 165 -8.28 1.36 10.01
CA PHE A 165 -7.90 0.85 11.32
C PHE A 165 -9.01 -0.01 11.96
N ASN A 166 -10.27 0.40 11.82
CA ASN A 166 -11.42 -0.29 12.40
C ASN A 166 -11.84 -1.57 11.67
N ILE A 167 -11.33 -1.81 10.46
CA ILE A 167 -11.74 -2.95 9.62
C ILE A 167 -10.61 -3.95 9.35
N PHE A 168 -9.45 -3.81 10.00
CA PHE A 168 -8.33 -4.76 9.80
C PHE A 168 -8.69 -6.20 10.18
N ASN A 169 -9.57 -6.37 11.17
CA ASN A 169 -10.08 -7.68 11.59
C ASN A 169 -10.97 -8.37 10.55
N GLU A 170 -11.47 -7.67 9.53
CA GLU A 170 -12.19 -8.29 8.41
C GLU A 170 -11.23 -9.03 7.44
N TYR A 171 -9.91 -8.90 7.63
CA TYR A 171 -8.86 -9.40 6.73
C TYR A 171 -7.87 -10.29 7.49
N THR A 172 -6.99 -11.00 6.77
CA THR A 172 -5.86 -11.73 7.40
C THR A 172 -4.72 -10.80 7.88
N ILE A 173 -5.05 -9.54 8.15
CA ILE A 173 -4.12 -8.49 8.59
C ILE A 173 -3.96 -8.58 10.11
N LYS A 174 -2.70 -8.59 10.57
CA LYS A 174 -2.38 -8.42 11.99
C LYS A 174 -1.98 -6.97 12.23
N ASN A 175 -2.73 -6.27 13.08
CA ASN A 175 -2.40 -4.91 13.48
C ASN A 175 -2.39 -4.79 15.00
N ASP A 176 -1.18 -4.84 15.58
CA ASP A 176 -0.96 -4.61 17.01
C ASP A 176 -0.70 -3.12 17.32
N ASP A 177 -0.68 -2.27 16.29
CA ASP A 177 -0.42 -0.83 16.42
C ASP A 177 -1.68 0.00 16.68
N THR A 178 -1.48 1.21 17.22
CA THR A 178 -2.56 2.16 17.50
C THR A 178 -2.87 3.05 16.31
N LEU A 179 -4.09 3.61 16.25
CA LEU A 179 -4.44 4.66 15.29
C LEU A 179 -3.47 5.86 15.33
N LYS A 180 -2.91 6.19 16.51
CA LYS A 180 -1.88 7.24 16.64
C LYS A 180 -0.57 6.86 15.93
N SER A 181 -0.16 5.60 16.02
CA SER A 181 1.00 5.07 15.29
C SER A 181 0.78 5.18 13.78
N ILE A 182 -0.43 4.86 13.31
CA ILE A 182 -0.80 4.99 11.89
C ILE A 182 -0.66 6.44 11.42
N TYR A 183 -1.20 7.42 12.13
CA TYR A 183 -1.04 8.82 11.72
C TYR A 183 0.41 9.30 11.75
N ARG A 184 1.18 8.93 12.79
CA ARG A 184 2.61 9.25 12.87
C ARG A 184 3.41 8.63 11.72
N SER A 185 3.02 7.47 11.21
CA SER A 185 3.69 6.86 10.05
C SER A 185 3.57 7.72 8.79
N LEU A 186 2.50 8.51 8.66
CA LEU A 186 2.29 9.36 7.48
C LEU A 186 3.32 10.50 7.40
N GLU A 187 3.77 11.02 8.54
CA GLU A 187 4.85 12.01 8.59
C GLU A 187 6.15 11.41 8.05
N ILE A 188 6.48 10.18 8.49
CA ILE A 188 7.67 9.46 7.99
C ILE A 188 7.58 9.21 6.48
N LEU A 189 6.41 8.80 5.97
CA LEU A 189 6.19 8.61 4.54
C LEU A 189 6.32 9.91 3.75
N CYS A 190 5.90 11.03 4.33
CA CYS A 190 6.04 12.35 3.71
C CYS A 190 7.51 12.76 3.64
N ASP A 191 8.25 12.59 4.74
CA ASP A 191 9.67 12.92 4.83
C ASP A 191 10.54 12.07 3.89
N GLU A 192 10.24 10.76 3.79
CA GLU A 192 11.00 9.80 2.98
C GLU A 192 10.45 9.66 1.56
N ARG A 193 9.50 10.49 1.13
CA ARG A 193 8.79 10.36 -0.15
C ARG A 193 9.72 10.06 -1.33
N LEU A 194 10.79 10.85 -1.47
CA LEU A 194 11.72 10.72 -2.60
C LEU A 194 12.57 9.46 -2.51
N ASP A 195 13.03 9.12 -1.32
CA ASP A 195 13.84 7.92 -1.07
C ASP A 195 13.00 6.65 -1.30
N ILE A 196 11.72 6.67 -0.94
CA ILE A 196 10.76 5.58 -1.20
C ILE A 196 10.56 5.43 -2.72
N ILE A 197 10.32 6.54 -3.43
CA ILE A 197 10.16 6.54 -4.89
C ILE A 197 11.42 6.00 -5.56
N GLU A 198 12.60 6.45 -5.16
CA GLU A 198 13.89 5.98 -5.69
C GLU A 198 14.06 4.46 -5.48
N HIS A 199 13.80 3.97 -4.26
CA HIS A 199 13.85 2.54 -3.95
C HIS A 199 12.91 1.72 -4.84
N ILE A 200 11.66 2.15 -5.00
CA ILE A 200 10.68 1.48 -5.85
C ILE A 200 11.14 1.47 -7.31
N ASN A 201 11.61 2.60 -7.83
CA ASN A 201 12.11 2.69 -9.21
C ASN A 201 13.29 1.74 -9.45
N LYS A 202 14.25 1.70 -8.53
CA LYS A 202 15.39 0.77 -8.61
C LYS A 202 14.92 -0.68 -8.63
N LYS A 203 14.00 -1.05 -7.76
CA LYS A 203 13.47 -2.43 -7.68
C LYS A 203 12.68 -2.81 -8.91
N LEU A 204 11.91 -1.89 -9.48
CA LEU A 204 11.21 -2.12 -10.73
C LEU A 204 12.17 -2.31 -11.91
N ALA A 205 13.27 -1.55 -11.97
CA ALA A 205 14.29 -1.71 -12.99
C ALA A 205 15.07 -3.04 -12.87
N GLU A 206 15.19 -3.59 -11.66
CA GLU A 206 15.76 -4.93 -11.42
C GLU A 206 14.80 -6.05 -11.86
N LEU A 207 13.48 -5.83 -11.78
CA LEU A 207 12.45 -6.84 -12.06
C LEU A 207 11.97 -6.85 -13.52
N PHE A 208 11.97 -5.69 -14.18
CA PHE A 208 11.46 -5.54 -15.55
C PHE A 208 12.38 -4.60 -16.35
N ASP A 209 12.51 -4.86 -17.65
CA ASP A 209 13.20 -3.97 -18.58
C ASP A 209 12.35 -2.70 -18.82
N ARG A 210 12.54 -1.71 -17.95
CA ARG A 210 11.74 -0.49 -17.93
C ARG A 210 12.27 0.54 -18.93
N ASN A 211 11.46 0.86 -19.94
CA ASN A 211 11.79 1.91 -20.90
C ASN A 211 11.47 3.30 -20.34
N LEU A 212 12.50 4.06 -19.95
CA LEU A 212 12.39 5.44 -19.48
C LEU A 212 12.61 6.49 -20.57
N LYS A 213 12.82 6.09 -21.84
CA LYS A 213 13.01 7.03 -22.95
C LYS A 213 11.73 7.76 -23.32
N GLU A 214 10.60 7.07 -23.19
CA GLU A 214 9.27 7.60 -23.47
C GLU A 214 8.53 7.76 -22.15
N THR A 215 8.27 9.01 -21.76
CA THR A 215 7.64 9.32 -20.48
C THR A 215 6.53 10.34 -20.67
N PHE A 216 5.46 10.15 -19.91
CA PHE A 216 4.29 11.00 -20.02
C PHE A 216 4.20 11.84 -18.75
N TYR A 217 4.02 13.13 -18.93
CA TYR A 217 3.78 14.06 -17.83
C TYR A 217 2.38 14.59 -17.91
N ASP A 218 1.63 14.42 -16.83
CA ASP A 218 0.32 15.02 -16.66
C ASP A 218 0.24 15.75 -15.32
N VAL A 219 -0.55 16.80 -15.30
CA VAL A 219 -0.84 17.61 -14.12
C VAL A 219 -2.31 17.45 -13.81
N THR A 220 -2.66 17.00 -12.62
CA THR A 220 -4.05 16.95 -12.17
C THR A 220 -4.22 17.78 -10.89
N THR A 221 -5.46 18.10 -10.54
CA THR A 221 -5.79 18.86 -9.33
C THR A 221 -6.57 17.97 -8.38
N VAL A 222 -6.23 17.99 -7.09
CA VAL A 222 -7.01 17.33 -6.05
C VAL A 222 -7.62 18.42 -5.17
N TYR A 223 -8.95 18.55 -5.22
CA TYR A 223 -9.66 19.51 -4.37
C TYR A 223 -10.00 18.91 -3.01
N PHE A 224 -10.18 19.79 -2.03
CA PHE A 224 -10.61 19.42 -0.69
C PHE A 224 -11.93 20.12 -0.39
N GLU A 225 -12.83 19.45 0.33
CA GLU A 225 -14.07 20.05 0.83
C GLU A 225 -13.77 21.01 2.01
N SER A 226 -12.95 22.02 1.74
CA SER A 226 -12.50 23.05 2.67
C SER A 226 -12.25 24.37 1.92
N ILE A 227 -12.25 25.46 2.68
CA ILE A 227 -11.89 26.82 2.24
C ILE A 227 -10.60 27.32 2.90
N GLU A 228 -10.00 26.51 3.77
CA GLU A 228 -8.81 26.87 4.55
C GLU A 228 -7.54 26.71 3.71
N LYS A 229 -6.82 27.83 3.56
CA LYS A 229 -5.54 27.84 2.85
C LYS A 229 -4.38 27.47 3.76
N ASN A 230 -3.33 26.92 3.17
CA ASN A 230 -2.01 26.81 3.78
C ASN A 230 -0.93 26.85 2.69
N ASP A 231 0.30 26.49 3.04
CA ASP A 231 1.44 26.51 2.11
C ASP A 231 1.24 25.65 0.86
N LEU A 232 0.36 24.63 0.91
CA LEU A 232 0.07 23.72 -0.20
C LEU A 232 -1.38 23.86 -0.71
N LEU A 233 -2.34 24.08 0.20
CA LEU A 233 -3.76 24.24 -0.14
C LEU A 233 -4.04 25.70 -0.52
N ASP A 234 -4.40 25.93 -1.77
CA ASP A 234 -4.85 27.25 -2.24
C ASP A 234 -5.93 27.11 -3.32
N TYR A 235 -6.63 28.19 -3.63
CA TYR A 235 -7.55 28.23 -4.76
C TYR A 235 -6.77 28.27 -6.08
N GLY A 236 -7.32 27.64 -7.10
CA GLY A 236 -6.78 27.73 -8.45
C GLY A 236 -7.78 27.23 -9.48
N PHE A 237 -7.28 27.01 -10.69
CA PHE A 237 -8.10 26.48 -11.78
C PHE A 237 -8.31 24.98 -11.55
N SER A 238 -9.46 24.62 -10.98
CA SER A 238 -9.83 23.22 -10.75
C SER A 238 -10.29 22.57 -12.05
N LYS A 239 -9.69 21.41 -12.39
CA LYS A 239 -10.13 20.59 -13.54
C LYS A 239 -11.54 20.01 -13.34
N ASP A 240 -12.00 19.94 -12.09
CA ASP A 240 -13.35 19.46 -11.69
C ASP A 240 -14.36 20.61 -11.49
N ALA A 241 -14.01 21.83 -11.92
CA ALA A 241 -14.83 23.04 -11.75
C ALA A 241 -15.19 23.39 -10.28
N LYS A 242 -14.40 22.94 -9.30
CA LYS A 242 -14.56 23.24 -7.86
C LYS A 242 -13.87 24.56 -7.48
N ILE A 243 -14.43 25.68 -7.95
CA ILE A 243 -13.82 27.01 -7.83
C ILE A 243 -13.79 27.52 -6.37
N ASN A 244 -14.72 27.07 -5.52
CA ASN A 244 -14.86 27.53 -4.14
C ASN A 244 -14.16 26.62 -3.12
N ASN A 245 -13.27 25.76 -3.59
CA ASN A 245 -12.57 24.79 -2.76
C ASN A 245 -11.07 24.98 -2.91
N VAL A 246 -10.34 24.86 -1.79
CA VAL A 246 -8.88 24.79 -1.87
C VAL A 246 -8.46 23.48 -2.53
N GLN A 247 -7.35 23.51 -3.25
CA GLN A 247 -6.83 22.37 -3.98
C GLN A 247 -5.31 22.26 -3.84
N VAL A 248 -4.78 21.12 -4.27
CA VAL A 248 -3.36 20.93 -4.54
C VAL A 248 -3.18 20.53 -6.00
N VAL A 249 -2.06 20.92 -6.60
CA VAL A 249 -1.70 20.52 -7.96
C VAL A 249 -0.75 19.34 -7.87
N LEU A 250 -1.10 18.22 -8.51
CA LEU A 250 -0.32 16.98 -8.58
C LEU A 250 0.29 16.83 -9.97
N GLY A 251 1.59 17.03 -10.08
CA GLY A 251 2.35 16.63 -11.27
C GLY A 251 2.79 15.18 -11.14
N MET A 252 2.51 14.36 -12.15
CA MET A 252 2.89 12.94 -12.16
C MET A 252 3.58 12.58 -13.48
N MET A 253 4.63 11.78 -13.36
CA MET A 253 5.36 11.21 -14.48
C MET A 253 5.18 9.70 -14.51
N ILE A 254 4.83 9.16 -15.66
CA ILE A 254 4.64 7.72 -15.89
C ILE A 254 5.51 7.26 -17.06
N ASP A 255 5.87 5.97 -17.07
CA ASP A 255 6.56 5.35 -18.19
C ASP A 255 5.60 4.91 -19.31
N ALA A 256 6.14 4.31 -20.37
CA ALA A 256 5.36 3.76 -21.49
C ALA A 256 4.36 2.67 -21.09
N TYR A 257 4.54 1.98 -19.96
CA TYR A 257 3.60 0.98 -19.46
C TYR A 257 2.54 1.58 -18.52
N GLY A 258 2.56 2.89 -18.30
CA GLY A 258 1.67 3.58 -17.38
C GLY A 258 2.05 3.42 -15.90
N ILE A 259 3.26 2.94 -15.61
CA ILE A 259 3.76 2.77 -14.25
C ILE A 259 4.34 4.12 -13.77
N PRO A 260 3.90 4.64 -12.62
CA PRO A 260 4.45 5.87 -12.06
C PRO A 260 5.97 5.82 -11.87
N ILE A 261 6.65 6.85 -12.36
CA ILE A 261 8.08 7.10 -12.14
C ILE A 261 8.23 7.99 -10.90
N ALA A 262 7.53 9.11 -10.88
CA ALA A 262 7.58 10.07 -9.80
C ALA A 262 6.32 10.92 -9.76
N TYR A 263 6.10 11.59 -8.63
CA TYR A 263 5.09 12.64 -8.52
C TYR A 263 5.60 13.80 -7.67
N LYS A 264 4.98 14.96 -7.81
CA LYS A 264 5.23 16.14 -6.98
C LYS A 264 3.95 16.91 -6.73
N LEU A 265 3.79 17.39 -5.51
CA LEU A 265 2.70 18.27 -5.12
C LEU A 265 3.17 19.72 -5.18
N PHE A 266 2.30 20.59 -5.67
CA PHE A 266 2.48 22.02 -5.76
C PHE A 266 1.27 22.73 -5.14
N ALA A 267 1.46 23.99 -4.75
CA ALA A 267 0.40 24.81 -4.20
C ALA A 267 -0.78 24.92 -5.18
N GLY A 268 -2.02 24.94 -4.68
CA GLY A 268 -3.23 24.91 -5.51
C GLY A 268 -3.37 26.03 -6.54
N ASN A 269 -2.69 27.15 -6.33
CA ASN A 269 -2.63 28.31 -7.23
C ASN A 269 -1.49 28.24 -8.26
N THR A 270 -0.70 27.17 -8.25
CA THR A 270 0.45 27.01 -9.13
C THR A 270 -0.03 26.77 -10.55
N CYS A 271 0.43 27.62 -11.47
CA CYS A 271 0.13 27.43 -12.88
C CYS A 271 0.91 26.23 -13.45
N ASP A 272 0.25 25.39 -14.24
CA ASP A 272 0.82 24.20 -14.89
C ASP A 272 2.18 24.48 -15.55
N PHE A 273 2.36 25.64 -16.18
CA PHE A 273 3.63 26.02 -16.81
C PHE A 273 4.81 26.05 -15.83
N LYS A 274 4.59 26.34 -14.54
CA LYS A 274 5.64 26.44 -13.52
C LYS A 274 5.92 25.12 -12.80
N THR A 275 5.06 24.12 -12.91
CA THR A 275 5.23 22.83 -12.21
C THR A 275 6.22 21.93 -12.93
N PHE A 276 6.25 22.02 -14.26
CA PHE A 276 6.86 21.03 -15.11
C PHE A 276 8.40 21.00 -15.05
N ILE A 277 9.08 22.12 -15.28
CA ILE A 277 10.54 22.17 -15.33
C ILE A 277 11.19 21.82 -13.97
N PRO A 278 10.75 22.41 -12.83
CA PRO A 278 11.32 22.07 -11.53
C PRO A 278 11.13 20.60 -11.17
N PHE A 279 10.04 19.98 -11.63
CA PHE A 279 9.78 18.56 -11.40
C PHE A 279 10.70 17.66 -12.23
N ILE A 280 10.83 17.92 -13.53
CA ILE A 280 11.69 17.11 -14.41
C ILE A 280 13.16 17.21 -13.97
N LYS A 281 13.63 18.39 -13.54
CA LYS A 281 14.98 18.56 -12.98
C LYS A 281 15.20 17.71 -11.73
N GLU A 282 14.28 17.77 -10.76
CA GLU A 282 14.34 16.94 -9.53
C GLU A 282 14.33 15.45 -9.86
N VAL A 283 13.51 15.03 -10.82
CA VAL A 283 13.44 13.63 -11.28
C VAL A 283 14.76 13.19 -11.92
N LYS A 284 15.33 13.99 -12.83
CA LYS A 284 16.62 13.70 -13.47
C LYS A 284 17.75 13.60 -12.44
N GLU A 285 17.85 14.56 -11.53
CA GLU A 285 18.90 14.61 -10.51
C GLU A 285 18.80 13.45 -9.52
N LYS A 286 17.59 13.14 -9.03
CA LYS A 286 17.41 12.14 -7.97
C LYS A 286 17.25 10.71 -8.47
N LEU A 287 16.66 10.52 -9.65
CA LEU A 287 16.39 9.18 -10.19
C LEU A 287 17.42 8.77 -11.26
N GLY A 288 18.37 9.64 -11.62
CA GLY A 288 19.45 9.34 -12.57
C GLY A 288 18.96 9.06 -13.99
N ILE A 289 17.83 9.64 -14.40
CA ILE A 289 17.22 9.39 -15.71
C ILE A 289 17.79 10.39 -16.73
N GLU A 290 18.59 9.89 -17.66
CA GLU A 290 19.33 10.75 -18.60
C GLU A 290 18.50 11.15 -19.84
N ASN A 291 17.75 10.20 -20.41
CA ASN A 291 17.01 10.38 -21.65
C ASN A 291 15.51 10.36 -21.37
N ILE A 292 14.90 11.56 -21.33
CA ILE A 292 13.47 11.73 -21.07
C ILE A 292 12.85 12.43 -22.27
N THR A 293 11.96 11.73 -22.99
CA THR A 293 11.01 12.37 -23.90
C THR A 293 9.76 12.70 -23.10
N VAL A 294 9.44 13.98 -22.97
CA VAL A 294 8.21 14.41 -22.29
C VAL A 294 7.09 14.59 -23.28
N ILE A 295 5.99 13.87 -23.06
CA ILE A 295 4.74 14.06 -23.77
C ILE A 295 3.75 14.80 -22.86
N ALA A 296 3.31 16.00 -23.25
CA ALA A 296 2.49 16.88 -22.43
C ALA A 296 1.43 17.68 -23.22
N ASP A 297 0.36 18.07 -22.52
CA ASP A 297 -0.80 18.78 -23.10
C ASP A 297 -0.58 20.31 -23.24
N ARG A 298 -1.56 21.00 -23.84
CA ARG A 298 -1.47 22.34 -24.42
C ARG A 298 -1.19 23.39 -23.38
N GLY A 299 -1.71 23.16 -22.17
CA GLY A 299 -1.52 24.01 -21.00
C GLY A 299 -0.07 24.12 -20.54
N LEU A 300 0.85 23.32 -21.11
CA LEU A 300 2.27 23.33 -20.79
C LEU A 300 3.15 23.89 -21.92
N ASN A 301 2.56 24.21 -23.09
CA ASN A 301 3.25 24.69 -24.28
C ASN A 301 3.53 26.22 -24.24
N SER A 302 4.54 26.63 -23.48
CA SER A 302 5.07 28.02 -23.50
C SER A 302 6.46 28.05 -24.15
N GLY A 303 6.74 29.06 -24.97
CA GLY A 303 8.04 29.23 -25.64
C GLY A 303 9.25 29.19 -24.69
N PRO A 304 9.22 29.89 -23.52
CA PRO A 304 10.29 29.80 -22.53
C PRO A 304 10.51 28.38 -22.01
N ASN A 305 9.43 27.62 -21.74
CA ASN A 305 9.56 26.26 -21.24
C ASN A 305 10.20 25.32 -22.26
N LEU A 306 9.81 25.43 -23.53
CA LEU A 306 10.40 24.61 -24.60
C LEU A 306 11.88 24.92 -24.81
N LEU A 307 12.27 26.20 -24.68
CA LEU A 307 13.66 26.61 -24.78
C LEU A 307 14.49 26.06 -23.62
N GLU A 308 13.96 26.09 -22.40
CA GLU A 308 14.63 25.55 -21.22
C GLU A 308 14.76 24.02 -21.29
N LEU A 309 13.71 23.30 -21.69
CA LEU A 309 13.79 21.86 -21.96
C LEU A 309 14.90 21.53 -22.96
N LYS A 310 14.95 22.28 -24.07
CA LYS A 310 15.97 22.09 -25.10
C LYS A 310 17.39 22.39 -24.57
N LYS A 311 17.56 23.41 -23.72
CA LYS A 311 18.85 23.72 -23.09
C LYS A 311 19.32 22.62 -22.15
N ASP A 312 18.38 22.00 -21.43
CA ASP A 312 18.68 20.95 -20.46
C ASP A 312 18.80 19.54 -21.10
N GLY A 313 18.70 19.46 -22.43
CA GLY A 313 18.87 18.25 -23.22
C GLY A 313 17.64 17.34 -23.25
N PHE A 314 16.45 17.84 -22.92
CA PHE A 314 15.21 17.06 -22.95
C PHE A 314 14.57 17.07 -24.34
N GLU A 315 14.07 15.90 -24.74
CA GLU A 315 13.18 15.76 -25.89
C GLU A 315 11.74 16.00 -25.43
N PHE A 316 10.90 16.55 -26.31
CA PHE A 316 9.50 16.79 -25.98
C PHE A 316 8.57 16.61 -27.18
N ILE A 317 7.35 16.18 -26.88
CA ILE A 317 6.24 16.15 -27.80
C ILE A 317 5.08 16.90 -27.16
N MET A 318 4.68 18.01 -27.77
CA MET A 318 3.71 18.93 -27.19
C MET A 318 2.54 19.15 -28.12
N SER A 319 1.36 19.33 -27.52
CA SER A 319 0.17 19.69 -28.29
C SER A 319 0.16 21.16 -28.73
N HIS A 320 -0.25 21.43 -29.98
CA HIS A 320 -0.31 22.79 -30.53
C HIS A 320 -1.65 23.11 -31.21
N LYS A 321 -2.11 24.37 -31.13
CA LYS A 321 -3.36 24.83 -31.76
C LYS A 321 -3.10 25.32 -33.18
N ILE A 322 -3.90 24.85 -34.14
CA ILE A 322 -3.75 25.18 -35.57
C ILE A 322 -4.26 26.61 -35.90
N LYS A 323 -5.29 27.10 -35.21
CA LYS A 323 -5.89 28.41 -35.49
C LYS A 323 -5.07 29.57 -34.91
N GLY A 324 -4.57 30.45 -35.79
CA GLY A 324 -4.06 31.79 -35.45
C GLY A 324 -2.56 32.01 -35.63
N ASN A 325 -1.78 30.99 -36.01
CA ASN A 325 -0.33 31.10 -36.14
C ASN A 325 0.12 31.06 -37.61
N LYS A 326 0.54 32.22 -38.17
CA LYS A 326 1.04 32.33 -39.55
C LYS A 326 2.42 31.67 -39.77
N ASN A 327 3.13 31.31 -38.68
CA ASN A 327 4.52 30.81 -38.73
C ASN A 327 4.67 29.29 -38.45
N LEU A 328 3.57 28.53 -38.38
CA LEU A 328 3.64 27.08 -38.19
C LEU A 328 4.36 26.30 -39.34
N PRO A 329 4.28 26.74 -40.62
CA PRO A 329 4.92 26.00 -41.72
C PRO A 329 6.45 25.97 -41.66
N SER A 330 7.12 26.96 -41.05
CA SER A 330 8.58 27.01 -41.02
C SER A 330 9.22 26.08 -39.99
N LEU A 331 8.45 25.61 -38.99
CA LEU A 331 8.90 24.64 -37.97
C LEU A 331 8.64 23.18 -38.36
N THR A 332 7.91 22.92 -39.45
CA THR A 332 7.33 21.60 -39.76
C THR A 332 7.94 20.90 -41.00
N ASN A 333 9.09 21.40 -41.50
CA ASN A 333 9.78 20.84 -42.66
C ASN A 333 10.49 19.49 -42.43
N GLN A 334 10.32 18.85 -41.28
CA GLN A 334 10.82 17.49 -41.03
C GLN A 334 9.73 16.45 -41.34
N LYS A 335 10.07 15.44 -42.14
CA LYS A 335 9.20 14.28 -42.45
C LYS A 335 8.76 13.59 -41.15
N TRP A 336 7.47 13.64 -40.86
CA TRP A 336 6.83 12.94 -39.75
C TRP A 336 6.92 11.42 -39.93
N LYS A 337 7.83 10.75 -39.23
CA LYS A 337 7.75 9.29 -39.02
C LYS A 337 6.77 9.04 -37.87
N TRP A 338 5.52 8.75 -38.22
CA TRP A 338 4.54 8.25 -37.27
C TRP A 338 4.95 6.85 -36.82
N THR A 339 5.47 6.70 -35.61
CA THR A 339 5.48 5.38 -34.96
C THR A 339 4.05 5.13 -34.46
N LEU A 340 3.40 4.06 -34.95
CA LEU A 340 2.07 3.60 -34.52
C LEU A 340 1.89 3.51 -32.98
N HIS A 341 2.99 3.50 -32.23
CA HIS A 341 3.03 3.47 -30.77
C HIS A 341 2.26 4.64 -30.12
N ILE A 342 2.42 5.88 -30.60
CA ILE A 342 1.82 7.08 -29.97
C ILE A 342 0.28 7.08 -30.10
N LEU A 343 -0.26 6.63 -31.23
CA LEU A 343 -1.71 6.53 -31.46
C LEU A 343 -2.40 5.53 -30.52
N LYS A 344 -1.67 4.52 -30.02
CA LYS A 344 -2.22 3.53 -29.07
C LYS A 344 -2.51 4.18 -27.70
N TYR A 345 -1.66 5.13 -27.27
CA TYR A 345 -1.82 5.83 -25.99
C TYR A 345 -2.85 6.97 -26.05
N MET A 346 -3.06 7.58 -27.21
CA MET A 346 -4.08 8.63 -27.38
C MET A 346 -5.51 8.11 -27.17
N LYS A 347 -5.77 6.80 -27.31
CA LYS A 347 -7.05 6.18 -26.94
C LYS A 347 -7.31 6.16 -25.43
N PHE A 348 -6.28 6.26 -24.60
CA PHE A 348 -6.44 6.30 -23.14
C PHE A 348 -6.87 7.70 -22.64
N PHE A 349 -6.66 8.74 -23.45
CA PHE A 349 -6.87 10.15 -23.05
C PHE A 349 -7.89 10.94 -23.89
N SER A 350 -8.56 10.35 -24.90
CA SER A 350 -9.65 10.99 -25.67
C SER A 350 -9.32 12.37 -26.29
N PHE A 351 -8.19 12.52 -26.98
CA PHE A 351 -7.90 13.74 -27.76
C PHE A 351 -7.44 13.43 -29.20
N PHE A 352 -8.00 14.15 -30.17
CA PHE A 352 -7.45 14.29 -31.52
C PHE A 352 -6.45 15.45 -31.51
N LEU A 353 -5.19 15.20 -31.87
CA LEU A 353 -4.14 16.18 -31.62
C LEU A 353 -2.98 16.08 -32.63
N ILE A 354 -2.54 17.23 -33.16
CA ILE A 354 -1.32 17.33 -33.97
C ILE A 354 -0.13 17.51 -33.02
N LEU A 355 0.79 16.56 -33.05
CA LEU A 355 2.03 16.55 -32.30
C LEU A 355 3.01 17.51 -32.96
N CYS A 356 3.67 18.39 -32.22
CA CYS A 356 4.88 19.06 -32.68
C CYS A 356 6.10 18.28 -32.18
N TYR A 357 6.98 17.85 -33.09
CA TYR A 357 8.16 17.03 -32.80
C TYR A 357 9.43 17.81 -33.11
N ASN A 358 10.49 17.60 -32.33
CA ASN A 358 11.82 18.16 -32.57
C ASN A 358 12.83 17.01 -32.49
N MET A 359 13.14 16.37 -33.63
CA MET A 359 14.26 15.42 -33.73
C MET A 359 15.46 16.13 -34.33
N LEU A 360 16.64 15.89 -33.78
CA LEU A 360 17.85 15.93 -34.58
C LEU A 360 18.27 14.49 -34.87
#